data_AF-A0A0F9BG43-F1
#
_entry.id   AF-A0A0F9BG43-F1
#
_cell.length_a   1.000
_cell.length_b   1.000
_cell.length_c   1.000
_cell.angle_alpha   90.00
_cell.angle_beta   90.00
_cell.angle_gamma   90.00
#
_symmetry.space_group_name_H-M   'P 1'
#
loop_
_entity.id
_entity.type
_entity.pdbx_description
1 polymer ?
#
loop_
_entity_poly.entity_id
_entity_poly.type
_entity_poly.pdbx_seq_one_letter_code
_entity_poly.pdbx_strand_id
1 'polypeptide(L)'
;MKKKIGLIIISTFFAFLLFIPVFMFAGGTEDKAKVTFFWALYDGLTEELRADLESSFNASQDEIEVEIVPVDWNLMHDKLTTAIAGGAPPELSVVGTRWLLEFMEVDAIDEVTQYVSRATLDNISPGAMEANLGGKLMGLPVVAGARILAYNADLITKVPKTMEELRDAAISIHNPPDVYGMIMVGKKYTELTDFAYYLYAAGGDFFETRPDGTFGKSAFNGPEGVKALEFMVQLAEKDKVVNEGYLSLDRMGAHPVFYTGKVGFTFIGAWVESAFNAAGGAFDIRYAQIPPFRGADGKHSSLRILLPSSKMRKTRKQRVNSSITSFRMNGRQNLMRQSAFRPLLFLQANFRSSSHHFIKS
;
A
#
# COMPACT_ATOMS: atom_id res chain seq x y z
N MET A 1 68.03 -67.36 -28.12
CA MET A 1 69.25 -67.70 -27.36
C MET A 1 69.44 -66.67 -26.25
N LYS A 2 69.62 -67.14 -25.01
CA LYS A 2 69.70 -66.37 -23.75
C LYS A 2 70.99 -65.54 -23.63
N LYS A 3 70.93 -64.36 -22.98
CA LYS A 3 71.96 -63.73 -22.10
C LYS A 3 71.27 -62.59 -21.31
N LYS A 4 70.91 -62.79 -20.04
CA LYS A 4 71.60 -62.41 -18.77
C LYS A 4 71.79 -60.89 -18.59
N ILE A 5 70.97 -60.24 -17.76
CA ILE A 5 71.17 -59.85 -16.34
C ILE A 5 72.02 -58.58 -16.17
N GLY A 6 71.41 -57.54 -15.58
CA GLY A 6 72.04 -56.40 -14.90
C GLY A 6 71.01 -55.77 -13.95
N LEU A 7 71.37 -55.67 -12.67
CA LEU A 7 70.55 -55.39 -11.48
C LEU A 7 70.94 -53.99 -10.92
N ILE A 8 70.14 -53.48 -9.96
CA ILE A 8 70.44 -52.39 -8.97
C ILE A 8 70.03 -51.00 -9.52
N ILE A 9 69.10 -50.21 -8.95
CA ILE A 9 69.10 -49.58 -7.60
C ILE A 9 67.68 -49.30 -7.08
N ILE A 10 67.54 -49.58 -5.79
CA ILE A 10 66.45 -49.34 -4.83
C ILE A 10 66.41 -47.86 -4.41
N SER A 11 65.21 -47.34 -4.08
CA SER A 11 64.86 -46.04 -3.44
C SER A 11 64.02 -45.20 -4.42
N THR A 12 62.75 -44.88 -4.19
CA THR A 12 62.13 -44.41 -2.96
C THR A 12 60.61 -44.66 -3.03
N PHE A 13 60.10 -45.56 -2.21
CA PHE A 13 58.66 -45.78 -2.04
C PHE A 13 58.44 -45.86 -0.53
N PHE A 14 58.39 -44.71 0.17
CA PHE A 14 57.84 -44.53 1.52
C PHE A 14 58.04 -43.07 1.98
N ALA A 15 57.06 -42.21 1.70
CA ALA A 15 56.85 -40.94 2.42
C ALA A 15 55.42 -40.42 2.15
N PHE A 16 54.42 -41.26 2.44
CA PHE A 16 53.03 -40.82 2.62
C PHE A 16 52.80 -40.76 4.14
N LEU A 17 53.08 -39.61 4.75
CA LEU A 17 52.74 -39.33 6.14
C LEU A 17 52.64 -37.82 6.38
N LEU A 18 51.38 -37.37 6.49
CA LEU A 18 50.90 -36.24 7.29
C LEU A 18 51.49 -34.85 6.99
N PHE A 19 51.02 -34.25 5.90
CA PHE A 19 50.64 -32.83 5.94
C PHE A 19 49.11 -32.78 5.96
N ILE A 20 48.53 -32.73 7.16
CA ILE A 20 47.17 -32.22 7.32
C ILE A 20 47.32 -30.72 7.17
N PRO A 21 46.82 -30.08 6.09
CA PRO A 21 46.63 -28.64 6.15
C PRO A 21 45.58 -28.45 7.23
N VAL A 22 45.97 -27.86 8.36
CA VAL A 22 45.01 -27.19 9.23
C VAL A 22 44.40 -26.11 8.36
N PHE A 23 43.30 -26.44 7.69
CA PHE A 23 42.36 -25.46 7.21
C PHE A 23 41.91 -24.72 8.46
N MET A 24 42.58 -23.60 8.73
CA MET A 24 41.99 -22.51 9.46
C MET A 24 40.59 -22.36 8.88
N PHE A 25 39.58 -22.70 9.69
CA PHE A 25 38.24 -22.17 9.54
C PHE A 25 38.39 -20.65 9.69
N ALA A 26 38.79 -19.99 8.60
CA ALA A 26 38.41 -18.62 8.37
C ALA A 26 36.88 -18.65 8.42
N GLY A 27 36.30 -17.98 9.41
CA GLY A 27 34.87 -17.87 9.55
C GLY A 27 34.30 -17.33 8.25
N GLY A 28 33.79 -18.23 7.41
CA GLY A 28 32.97 -17.87 6.28
C GLY A 28 31.72 -17.26 6.88
N THR A 29 31.61 -15.94 6.83
CA THR A 29 30.30 -15.31 6.80
C THR A 29 29.58 -15.93 5.62
N GLU A 30 28.60 -16.78 5.90
CA GLU A 30 27.67 -17.28 4.90
C GLU A 30 27.09 -16.04 4.19
N ASP A 31 27.22 -15.96 2.86
CA ASP A 31 26.71 -14.81 2.10
C ASP A 31 25.19 -14.71 2.38
N LYS A 32 24.76 -13.59 2.97
CA LYS A 32 23.33 -13.33 3.24
C LYS A 32 22.55 -13.50 1.93
N ALA A 33 21.45 -14.25 1.91
CA ALA A 33 20.66 -14.23 0.67
C ALA A 33 19.91 -12.92 0.54
N LYS A 34 19.84 -12.50 -0.71
CA LYS A 34 19.33 -11.19 -1.10
C LYS A 34 17.85 -11.32 -1.43
N VAL A 35 17.08 -10.36 -0.94
CA VAL A 35 15.65 -10.23 -1.18
C VAL A 35 15.40 -8.83 -1.74
N THR A 36 14.95 -8.75 -2.98
CA THR A 36 14.56 -7.48 -3.59
C THR A 36 13.10 -7.18 -3.28
N PHE A 37 12.84 -5.97 -2.79
CA PHE A 37 11.50 -5.47 -2.50
C PHE A 37 11.20 -4.22 -3.30
N PHE A 38 10.28 -4.30 -4.27
CA PHE A 38 9.77 -3.11 -4.96
C PHE A 38 8.78 -2.34 -4.08
N TRP A 39 9.18 -1.15 -3.66
CA TRP A 39 8.42 -0.27 -2.77
C TRP A 39 7.75 0.86 -3.54
N ALA A 40 6.42 0.85 -3.60
CA ALA A 40 5.68 1.90 -4.28
C ALA A 40 5.58 3.14 -3.39
N LEU A 41 6.24 4.22 -3.81
CA LEU A 41 6.14 5.52 -3.18
C LEU A 41 4.72 6.04 -3.37
N TYR A 42 3.91 5.90 -2.33
CA TYR A 42 2.49 6.19 -2.34
C TYR A 42 1.95 6.37 -0.92
N ASP A 43 1.03 7.29 -0.69
CA ASP A 43 0.25 7.51 0.56
C ASP A 43 0.77 6.78 1.82
N GLY A 44 1.72 7.39 2.54
CA GLY A 44 2.27 6.83 3.80
C GLY A 44 3.44 5.84 3.62
N LEU A 45 3.63 5.29 2.43
CA LEU A 45 4.82 4.51 2.03
C LEU A 45 5.92 5.45 1.51
N THR A 46 6.50 6.25 2.41
CA THR A 46 7.49 7.27 2.05
C THR A 46 8.90 6.68 1.89
N GLU A 47 9.80 7.46 1.28
CA GLU A 47 11.22 7.12 1.21
C GLU A 47 11.88 7.05 2.60
N GLU A 48 11.45 7.92 3.52
CA GLU A 48 11.92 7.90 4.91
C GLU A 48 11.52 6.59 5.61
N LEU A 49 10.26 6.18 5.46
CA LEU A 49 9.78 4.91 6.02
C LEU A 49 10.51 3.72 5.38
N ARG A 50 10.73 3.76 4.06
CA ARG A 50 11.49 2.74 3.32
C ARG A 50 12.92 2.59 3.88
N ALA A 51 13.64 3.69 4.04
CA ALA A 51 15.02 3.68 4.51
C ALA A 51 15.13 3.19 5.96
N ASP A 52 14.24 3.63 6.85
CA ASP A 52 14.16 3.15 8.23
C ASP A 52 13.87 1.65 8.29
N LEU A 53 12.96 1.18 7.44
CA LEU A 53 12.55 -0.21 7.31
C LEU A 53 13.70 -1.12 6.88
N GLU A 54 14.37 -0.76 5.78
CA GLU A 54 15.50 -1.50 5.22
C GLU A 54 16.64 -1.62 6.25
N SER A 55 17.02 -0.49 6.84
CA SER A 55 18.07 -0.43 7.86
C SER A 55 17.72 -1.27 9.08
N SER A 56 16.52 -1.11 9.61
CA SER A 56 16.08 -1.83 10.82
C SER A 56 15.98 -3.34 10.59
N PHE A 57 15.48 -3.78 9.43
CA PHE A 57 15.39 -5.20 9.12
C PHE A 57 16.78 -5.83 8.96
N ASN A 58 17.66 -5.21 8.17
CA ASN A 58 19.01 -5.71 7.91
C ASN A 58 19.89 -5.69 9.17
N ALA A 59 19.63 -4.80 10.13
CA ALA A 59 20.32 -4.78 11.42
C ALA A 59 19.75 -5.77 12.45
N SER A 60 18.52 -6.27 12.24
CA SER A 60 17.85 -7.15 13.21
C SER A 60 18.28 -8.62 13.12
N GLN A 61 18.94 -9.02 12.02
CA GLN A 61 19.31 -10.39 11.73
C GLN A 61 20.50 -10.45 10.74
N ASP A 62 21.15 -11.62 10.64
CA ASP A 62 22.33 -11.83 9.78
C ASP A 62 22.17 -12.86 8.66
N GLU A 63 20.96 -13.35 8.41
CA GLU A 63 20.64 -14.36 7.39
C GLU A 63 20.24 -13.75 6.04
N ILE A 64 19.55 -12.61 6.04
CA ILE A 64 18.91 -12.00 4.88
C ILE A 64 19.44 -10.57 4.68
N GLU A 65 19.69 -10.19 3.43
CA GLU A 65 19.90 -8.80 3.04
C GLU A 65 18.71 -8.37 2.18
N VAL A 66 17.87 -7.47 2.70
CA VAL A 66 16.78 -6.88 1.93
C VAL A 66 17.27 -5.62 1.23
N GLU A 67 17.03 -5.54 -0.07
CA GLU A 67 17.18 -4.35 -0.89
C GLU A 67 15.79 -3.82 -1.27
N ILE A 68 15.39 -2.69 -0.68
CA ILE A 68 14.12 -2.04 -0.95
C ILE A 68 14.31 -0.98 -2.01
N VAL A 69 13.76 -1.24 -3.21
CA VAL A 69 13.85 -0.38 -4.38
C VAL A 69 12.63 0.54 -4.44
N PRO A 70 12.78 1.87 -4.23
CA PRO A 70 11.68 2.80 -4.37
C PRO A 70 11.25 2.94 -5.84
N VAL A 71 9.95 3.02 -6.07
CA VAL A 71 9.35 3.20 -7.40
C VAL A 71 8.18 4.18 -7.27
N ASP A 72 8.09 5.15 -8.17
CA ASP A 72 6.89 6.01 -8.25
C ASP A 72 5.64 5.15 -8.49
N TRP A 73 4.56 5.43 -7.76
CA TRP A 73 3.29 4.69 -7.89
C TRP A 73 2.79 4.57 -9.34
N ASN A 74 2.92 5.64 -10.13
CA ASN A 74 2.44 5.66 -11.51
C ASN A 74 3.30 4.80 -12.44
N LEU A 75 4.53 4.48 -12.04
CA LEU A 75 5.46 3.62 -12.78
C LEU A 75 5.50 2.19 -12.26
N MET A 76 4.93 1.94 -11.07
CA MET A 76 5.05 0.64 -10.39
C MET A 76 4.43 -0.49 -11.20
N HIS A 77 3.25 -0.28 -11.79
CA HIS A 77 2.57 -1.30 -12.60
C HIS A 77 3.41 -1.74 -13.80
N ASP A 78 3.89 -0.79 -14.60
CA ASP A 78 4.70 -1.06 -15.80
C ASP A 78 6.02 -1.74 -15.42
N LYS A 79 6.65 -1.31 -14.31
CA LYS A 79 7.89 -1.91 -13.81
C LYS A 79 7.67 -3.37 -13.38
N LEU A 80 6.61 -3.65 -12.63
CA LEU A 80 6.26 -5.02 -12.22
C LEU A 80 5.96 -5.90 -13.43
N THR A 81 5.11 -5.42 -14.34
CA THR A 81 4.76 -6.15 -15.57
C THR A 81 6.00 -6.50 -16.38
N THR A 82 6.93 -5.54 -16.55
CA THR A 82 8.19 -5.77 -17.27
C THR A 82 9.09 -6.78 -16.56
N ALA A 83 9.21 -6.70 -15.23
CA ALA A 83 10.03 -7.62 -14.45
C ALA A 83 9.50 -9.06 -14.50
N ILE A 84 8.18 -9.23 -14.37
CA ILE A 84 7.49 -10.52 -14.49
C ILE A 84 7.68 -11.09 -15.90
N ALA A 85 7.40 -10.30 -16.95
CA ALA A 85 7.55 -10.75 -18.34
C ALA A 85 9.01 -11.08 -18.71
N GLY A 86 9.98 -10.41 -18.09
CA GLY A 86 11.41 -10.67 -18.25
C GLY A 86 11.92 -11.90 -17.49
N GLY A 87 11.07 -12.57 -16.68
CA GLY A 87 11.46 -13.73 -15.88
C GLY A 87 12.34 -13.39 -14.67
N ALA A 88 12.33 -12.13 -14.23
CA ALA A 88 13.08 -11.65 -13.08
C ALA A 88 12.21 -10.72 -12.20
N PRO A 89 11.07 -11.21 -11.69
CA PRO A 89 10.24 -10.45 -10.74
C PRO A 89 11.00 -10.22 -9.43
N PRO A 90 10.67 -9.16 -8.65
CA PRO A 90 11.20 -9.02 -7.30
C PRO A 90 10.65 -10.13 -6.39
N GLU A 91 11.38 -10.47 -5.33
CA GLU A 91 10.87 -11.40 -4.31
C GLU A 91 9.67 -10.82 -3.55
N LEU A 92 9.64 -9.49 -3.36
CA LEU A 92 8.55 -8.76 -2.71
C LEU A 92 8.12 -7.55 -3.53
N SER A 93 6.83 -7.19 -3.49
CA SER A 93 6.37 -5.93 -4.07
C SER A 93 5.12 -5.38 -3.41
N VAL A 94 5.04 -4.04 -3.37
CA VAL A 94 3.78 -3.34 -3.17
C VAL A 94 2.96 -3.45 -4.46
N VAL A 95 1.88 -4.22 -4.37
CA VAL A 95 0.92 -4.42 -5.46
C VAL A 95 -0.36 -3.66 -5.14
N GLY A 96 -0.81 -2.80 -6.05
CA GLY A 96 -2.12 -2.17 -5.93
C GLY A 96 -3.24 -3.20 -6.06
N THR A 97 -4.28 -3.09 -5.23
CA THR A 97 -5.36 -4.10 -5.20
C THR A 97 -6.00 -4.36 -6.57
N ARG A 98 -6.06 -3.33 -7.44
CA ARG A 98 -6.58 -3.45 -8.81
C ARG A 98 -5.75 -4.33 -9.75
N TRP A 99 -4.47 -4.55 -9.43
CA TRP A 99 -3.54 -5.37 -10.22
C TRP A 99 -3.49 -6.82 -9.75
N LEU A 100 -3.94 -7.09 -8.52
CA LEU A 100 -3.77 -8.39 -7.88
C LEU A 100 -4.29 -9.54 -8.75
N LEU A 101 -5.51 -9.40 -9.29
CA LEU A 101 -6.13 -10.45 -10.11
C LEU A 101 -5.36 -10.70 -11.41
N GLU A 102 -4.85 -9.65 -12.07
CA GLU A 102 -4.12 -9.81 -13.34
C GLU A 102 -2.77 -10.51 -13.13
N PHE A 103 -2.08 -10.22 -12.01
CA PHE A 103 -0.83 -10.90 -11.66
C PHE A 103 -1.08 -12.33 -11.14
N MET A 104 -2.24 -12.61 -10.56
CA MET A 104 -2.65 -13.98 -10.24
C MET A 104 -2.92 -14.82 -11.49
N GLU A 105 -3.49 -14.25 -12.56
CA GLU A 105 -3.75 -14.97 -13.82
C GLU A 105 -2.47 -15.50 -14.49
N VAL A 106 -1.33 -14.85 -14.24
CA VAL A 106 0.00 -15.24 -14.75
C VAL A 106 0.86 -15.94 -13.71
N ASP A 107 0.26 -16.40 -12.59
CA ASP A 107 0.95 -17.13 -11.52
C ASP A 107 2.14 -16.35 -10.90
N ALA A 108 2.03 -15.02 -10.83
CA ALA A 108 3.08 -14.14 -10.30
C ALA A 108 2.87 -13.75 -8.82
N ILE A 109 1.83 -14.27 -8.17
CA ILE A 109 1.47 -13.93 -6.78
C ILE A 109 1.34 -15.20 -5.94
N ASP A 110 2.16 -15.30 -4.90
CA ASP A 110 2.09 -16.37 -3.92
C ASP A 110 1.04 -16.10 -2.82
N GLU A 111 0.44 -17.19 -2.31
CA GLU A 111 -0.40 -17.12 -1.11
C GLU A 111 0.46 -16.88 0.14
N VAL A 112 0.11 -15.86 0.94
CA VAL A 112 0.88 -15.48 2.14
C VAL A 112 0.24 -15.90 3.47
N THR A 113 -0.92 -16.56 3.45
CA THR A 113 -1.69 -16.91 4.66
C THR A 113 -0.84 -17.56 5.76
N GLN A 114 0.04 -18.49 5.38
CA GLN A 114 0.87 -19.26 6.31
C GLN A 114 2.01 -18.45 6.95
N TYR A 115 2.41 -17.32 6.35
CA TYR A 115 3.52 -16.50 6.82
C TYR A 115 3.07 -15.38 7.76
N VAL A 116 1.76 -15.11 7.84
CA VAL A 116 1.21 -14.02 8.64
C VAL A 116 0.65 -14.56 9.96
N SER A 117 1.12 -14.03 11.07
CA SER A 117 0.64 -14.44 12.39
C SER A 117 -0.85 -14.10 12.59
N ARG A 118 -1.56 -14.93 13.35
CA ARG A 118 -2.97 -14.65 13.70
C ARG A 118 -3.13 -13.30 14.40
N ALA A 119 -2.20 -12.94 15.28
CA ALA A 119 -2.18 -11.67 15.97
C ALA A 119 -2.06 -10.48 14.99
N THR A 120 -1.31 -10.64 13.90
CA THR A 120 -1.25 -9.63 12.82
C THR A 120 -2.59 -9.53 12.12
N LEU A 121 -3.19 -10.66 11.72
CA LEU A 121 -4.48 -10.68 11.02
C LEU A 121 -5.62 -10.09 11.86
N ASP A 122 -5.67 -10.38 13.15
CA ASP A 122 -6.71 -9.87 14.05
C ASP A 122 -6.60 -8.33 14.27
N ASN A 123 -5.47 -7.73 13.92
CA ASN A 123 -5.28 -6.27 13.95
C ASN A 123 -5.68 -5.58 12.64
N ILE A 124 -6.02 -6.33 11.59
CA ILE A 124 -6.43 -5.78 10.29
C ILE A 124 -7.95 -5.65 10.26
N SER A 125 -8.44 -4.49 9.86
CA SER A 125 -9.89 -4.28 9.74
C SER A 125 -10.47 -5.20 8.65
N PRO A 126 -11.67 -5.78 8.85
CA PRO A 126 -12.28 -6.66 7.84
C PRO A 126 -12.41 -6.01 6.46
N GLY A 127 -12.68 -4.71 6.40
CA GLY A 127 -12.77 -3.97 5.13
C GLY A 127 -11.44 -3.76 4.40
N ALA A 128 -10.30 -4.04 5.03
CA ALA A 128 -8.98 -3.97 4.41
C ALA A 128 -8.48 -5.34 3.91
N MET A 129 -9.24 -6.41 4.14
CA MET A 129 -8.88 -7.78 3.74
C MET A 129 -9.32 -8.11 2.31
N GLU A 130 -9.24 -7.13 1.40
CA GLU A 130 -9.67 -7.27 -0.01
C GLU A 130 -8.88 -8.36 -0.77
N ALA A 131 -7.64 -8.62 -0.37
CA ALA A 131 -6.80 -9.69 -0.92
C ALA A 131 -7.08 -11.09 -0.33
N ASN A 132 -8.08 -11.24 0.55
CA ASN A 132 -8.53 -12.53 1.04
C ASN A 132 -9.57 -13.14 0.09
N LEU A 133 -9.14 -14.10 -0.72
CA LEU A 133 -9.96 -14.77 -1.72
C LEU A 133 -10.32 -16.17 -1.22
N GLY A 134 -11.55 -16.33 -0.73
CA GLY A 134 -12.04 -17.64 -0.28
C GLY A 134 -11.23 -18.27 0.85
N GLY A 135 -10.68 -17.45 1.76
CA GLY A 135 -9.86 -17.90 2.89
C GLY A 135 -8.36 -17.93 2.62
N LYS A 136 -7.94 -17.65 1.38
CA LYS A 136 -6.53 -17.53 1.00
C LYS A 136 -6.12 -16.07 0.93
N LEU A 137 -5.13 -15.68 1.72
CA LEU A 137 -4.57 -14.34 1.71
C LEU A 137 -3.54 -14.24 0.59
N MET A 138 -3.87 -13.53 -0.49
CA MET A 138 -2.99 -13.34 -1.65
C MET A 138 -2.10 -12.08 -1.52
N GLY A 139 -2.21 -11.36 -0.40
CA GLY A 139 -1.39 -10.19 -0.09
C GLY A 139 -1.73 -9.63 1.29
N LEU A 140 -0.72 -9.15 2.00
CA LEU A 140 -0.91 -8.48 3.29
C LEU A 140 -1.26 -7.00 3.05
N PRO A 141 -2.39 -6.48 3.56
CA PRO A 141 -2.73 -5.08 3.40
C PRO A 141 -1.81 -4.21 4.25
N VAL A 142 -1.06 -3.32 3.59
CA VAL A 142 -0.09 -2.42 4.23
C VAL A 142 -0.62 -1.00 4.42
N VAL A 143 -1.51 -0.54 3.53
CA VAL A 143 -2.17 0.77 3.61
C VAL A 143 -3.61 0.63 3.14
N ALA A 144 -4.55 1.18 3.90
CA ALA A 144 -5.94 1.32 3.50
C ALA A 144 -6.31 2.81 3.47
N GLY A 145 -6.93 3.26 2.39
CA GLY A 145 -7.29 4.65 2.20
C GLY A 145 -8.77 4.81 1.90
N ALA A 146 -9.58 5.12 2.92
CA ALA A 146 -10.92 5.65 2.67
C ALA A 146 -10.82 7.00 1.93
N ARG A 147 -11.88 7.33 1.19
CA ARG A 147 -12.04 8.61 0.52
C ARG A 147 -13.16 9.38 1.17
N ILE A 148 -12.91 10.66 1.41
CA ILE A 148 -13.75 11.56 2.18
C ILE A 148 -13.92 12.88 1.43
N LEU A 149 -14.96 13.63 1.78
CA LEU A 149 -15.10 15.02 1.40
C LEU A 149 -14.32 15.87 2.39
N ALA A 150 -13.25 16.52 1.94
CA ALA A 150 -12.61 17.60 2.69
C ALA A 150 -13.14 18.95 2.18
N TYR A 151 -13.30 19.91 3.08
CA TYR A 151 -13.80 21.24 2.74
C TYR A 151 -13.14 22.34 3.56
N ASN A 152 -13.01 23.51 2.94
CA ASN A 152 -12.55 24.73 3.59
C ASN A 152 -13.71 25.36 4.38
N ALA A 153 -13.67 25.30 5.71
CA ALA A 153 -14.74 25.80 6.57
C ALA A 153 -14.81 27.33 6.66
N ASP A 154 -13.80 28.05 6.15
CA ASP A 154 -13.86 29.50 6.00
C ASP A 154 -14.74 29.89 4.80
N LEU A 155 -14.86 29.01 3.80
CA LEU A 155 -15.70 29.20 2.61
C LEU A 155 -17.06 28.48 2.73
N ILE A 156 -17.09 27.32 3.38
CA ILE A 156 -18.25 26.44 3.46
C ILE A 156 -18.77 26.35 4.89
N THR A 157 -19.91 26.99 5.13
CA THR A 157 -20.53 27.05 6.47
C THR A 157 -21.48 25.88 6.75
N LYS A 158 -22.03 25.24 5.70
CA LYS A 158 -22.97 24.10 5.81
C LYS A 158 -22.42 22.90 5.06
N VAL A 159 -22.30 21.77 5.76
CA VAL A 159 -21.91 20.49 5.15
C VAL A 159 -23.01 20.00 4.21
N PRO A 160 -22.74 19.79 2.92
CA PRO A 160 -23.74 19.30 1.98
C PRO A 160 -24.17 17.88 2.33
N LYS A 161 -25.47 17.61 2.24
CA LYS A 161 -26.06 16.29 2.49
C LYS A 161 -26.41 15.54 1.21
N THR A 162 -26.41 16.23 0.08
CA THR A 162 -26.61 15.66 -1.25
C THR A 162 -25.57 16.19 -2.23
N MET A 163 -25.31 15.46 -3.32
CA MET A 163 -24.48 15.96 -4.42
C MET A 163 -25.05 17.25 -5.02
N GLU A 164 -26.38 17.39 -5.08
CA GLU A 164 -27.03 18.63 -5.51
C GLU A 164 -26.72 19.80 -4.57
N GLU A 165 -26.78 19.60 -3.25
CA GLU A 165 -26.37 20.64 -2.28
C GLU A 165 -24.87 20.98 -2.38
N LEU A 166 -24.02 19.98 -2.66
CA LEU A 166 -22.59 20.19 -2.88
C LEU A 166 -22.35 21.07 -4.12
N ARG A 167 -23.03 20.76 -5.23
CA ARG A 167 -22.99 21.56 -6.46
C ARG A 167 -23.43 22.99 -6.22
N ASP A 168 -24.58 23.19 -5.58
CA ASP A 168 -25.12 24.53 -5.34
C ASP A 168 -24.18 25.35 -4.44
N ALA A 169 -23.59 24.73 -3.41
CA ALA A 169 -22.57 25.35 -2.59
C ALA A 169 -21.30 25.69 -3.39
N ALA A 170 -20.81 24.77 -4.22
CA ALA A 170 -19.66 24.99 -5.08
C ALA A 170 -19.87 26.16 -6.06
N ILE A 171 -21.05 26.27 -6.67
CA ILE A 171 -21.44 27.41 -7.52
C ILE A 171 -21.40 28.72 -6.72
N SER A 172 -21.97 28.73 -5.51
CA SER A 172 -22.11 29.95 -4.71
C SER A 172 -20.80 30.63 -4.32
N ILE A 173 -19.72 29.86 -4.18
CA ILE A 173 -18.39 30.37 -3.79
C ILE A 173 -17.45 30.57 -4.99
N HIS A 174 -17.81 30.07 -6.17
CA HIS A 174 -16.90 30.02 -7.31
C HIS A 174 -16.68 31.44 -7.87
N ASN A 175 -15.42 31.89 -7.83
CA ASN A 175 -14.98 33.18 -8.33
C ASN A 175 -13.51 33.08 -8.78
N PRO A 176 -13.23 32.48 -9.95
CA PRO A 176 -11.87 32.28 -10.42
C PRO A 176 -11.22 33.63 -10.78
N PRO A 177 -9.89 33.78 -10.60
CA PRO A 177 -8.94 32.77 -10.15
C PRO A 177 -8.77 32.69 -8.61
N ASP A 178 -9.60 33.42 -7.85
CA ASP A 178 -9.45 33.56 -6.40
C ASP A 178 -9.99 32.34 -5.65
N VAL A 179 -11.19 31.87 -6.04
CA VAL A 179 -11.86 30.72 -5.41
C VAL A 179 -12.45 29.78 -6.47
N TYR A 180 -12.15 28.49 -6.34
CA TYR A 180 -12.77 27.40 -7.11
C TYR A 180 -13.77 26.64 -6.23
N GLY A 181 -14.85 26.15 -6.83
CA GLY A 181 -15.87 25.42 -6.10
C GLY A 181 -15.37 24.07 -5.60
N MET A 182 -14.71 23.32 -6.49
CA MET A 182 -14.23 21.97 -6.19
C MET A 182 -12.98 21.59 -7.01
N ILE A 183 -12.15 20.69 -6.47
CA ILE A 183 -11.12 20.00 -7.26
C ILE A 183 -11.74 18.87 -8.08
N MET A 184 -11.38 18.80 -9.37
CA MET A 184 -11.60 17.66 -10.25
C MET A 184 -10.28 17.29 -10.93
N VAL A 185 -10.06 15.99 -11.18
CA VAL A 185 -8.86 15.50 -11.89
C VAL A 185 -9.27 14.67 -13.11
N GLY A 186 -8.66 14.98 -14.26
CA GLY A 186 -8.98 14.33 -15.53
C GLY A 186 -7.78 13.68 -16.22
N LYS A 187 -6.57 13.75 -15.63
CA LYS A 187 -5.38 13.10 -16.19
C LYS A 187 -5.50 11.58 -16.06
N LYS A 188 -5.05 10.88 -17.12
CA LYS A 188 -4.97 9.41 -17.22
C LYS A 188 -4.48 8.77 -15.91
N TYR A 189 -5.12 7.66 -15.53
CA TYR A 189 -4.97 6.88 -14.30
C TYR A 189 -5.66 7.45 -13.03
N THR A 190 -6.07 8.71 -13.03
CA THR A 190 -6.76 9.33 -11.88
C THR A 190 -8.24 9.59 -12.13
N GLU A 191 -8.63 9.79 -13.38
CA GLU A 191 -9.99 10.03 -13.87
C GLU A 191 -10.96 8.91 -13.46
N LEU A 192 -10.53 7.65 -13.56
CA LEU A 192 -11.36 6.50 -13.19
C LEU A 192 -11.68 6.51 -11.68
N THR A 193 -10.69 6.88 -10.86
CA THR A 193 -10.91 6.91 -9.41
C THR A 193 -11.78 8.09 -9.02
N ASP A 194 -11.66 9.22 -9.72
CA ASP A 194 -12.53 10.37 -9.48
C ASP A 194 -13.97 10.06 -9.88
N PHE A 195 -14.17 9.45 -11.04
CA PHE A 195 -15.47 8.95 -11.50
C PHE A 195 -16.11 7.98 -10.49
N ALA A 196 -15.33 7.08 -9.90
CA ALA A 196 -15.83 6.11 -8.93
C ALA A 196 -16.53 6.77 -7.73
N TYR A 197 -16.09 7.96 -7.27
CA TYR A 197 -16.76 8.66 -6.18
C TYR A 197 -18.19 9.07 -6.54
N TYR A 198 -18.37 9.59 -7.75
CA TYR A 198 -19.68 10.00 -8.25
C TYR A 198 -20.57 8.79 -8.56
N LEU A 199 -19.99 7.71 -9.12
CA LEU A 199 -20.70 6.45 -9.37
C LEU A 199 -21.28 5.88 -8.07
N TYR A 200 -20.45 5.77 -7.04
CA TYR A 200 -20.88 5.26 -5.74
C TYR A 200 -21.86 6.19 -5.03
N ALA A 201 -21.70 7.50 -5.16
CA ALA A 201 -22.68 8.46 -4.65
C ALA A 201 -24.04 8.33 -5.35
N ALA A 202 -24.05 7.92 -6.63
CA ALA A 202 -25.27 7.64 -7.38
C ALA A 202 -25.91 6.29 -7.01
N GLY A 203 -25.23 5.48 -6.20
CA GLY A 203 -25.65 4.13 -5.83
C GLY A 203 -25.27 3.05 -6.85
N GLY A 204 -24.42 3.40 -7.82
CA GLY A 204 -23.91 2.46 -8.81
C GLY A 204 -22.68 1.70 -8.32
N ASP A 205 -22.30 0.68 -9.08
CA ASP A 205 -21.10 -0.12 -8.87
C ASP A 205 -20.51 -0.54 -10.24
N PHE A 206 -19.26 -1.00 -10.27
CA PHE A 206 -18.61 -1.43 -11.51
C PHE A 206 -19.19 -2.74 -12.05
N PHE A 207 -19.64 -3.61 -11.15
CA PHE A 207 -20.20 -4.92 -11.46
C PHE A 207 -21.45 -5.18 -10.64
N GLU A 208 -22.37 -5.97 -11.19
CA GLU A 208 -23.47 -6.51 -10.39
C GLU A 208 -22.91 -7.39 -9.27
N THR A 209 -23.37 -7.24 -8.04
CA THR A 209 -23.06 -8.18 -6.96
C THR A 209 -24.18 -9.20 -6.86
N ARG A 210 -23.87 -10.48 -7.08
CA ARG A 210 -24.84 -11.58 -6.93
C ARG A 210 -25.10 -11.86 -5.44
N PRO A 211 -26.21 -12.54 -5.09
CA PRO A 211 -26.53 -12.87 -3.70
C PRO A 211 -25.46 -13.68 -2.96
N ASP A 212 -24.62 -14.42 -3.69
CA ASP A 212 -23.50 -15.20 -3.17
C ASP A 212 -22.21 -14.38 -2.98
N GLY A 213 -22.24 -13.07 -3.27
CA GLY A 213 -21.10 -12.16 -3.18
C GLY A 213 -20.20 -12.16 -4.41
N THR A 214 -20.49 -12.96 -5.45
CA THR A 214 -19.70 -12.97 -6.68
C THR A 214 -20.07 -11.81 -7.61
N PHE A 215 -19.09 -11.35 -8.40
CA PHE A 215 -19.32 -10.31 -9.39
C PHE A 215 -19.95 -10.85 -10.69
N GLY A 216 -20.97 -10.16 -11.16
CA GLY A 216 -21.70 -10.40 -12.38
C GLY A 216 -21.19 -9.61 -13.57
N LYS A 217 -22.10 -9.28 -14.50
CA LYS A 217 -21.76 -8.44 -15.64
C LYS A 217 -21.38 -7.02 -15.16
N SER A 218 -20.71 -6.30 -16.05
CA SER A 218 -20.45 -4.88 -15.85
C SER A 218 -21.76 -4.09 -15.66
N ALA A 219 -21.76 -3.17 -14.70
CA ALA A 219 -22.94 -2.40 -14.29
C ALA A 219 -22.73 -0.87 -14.35
N PHE A 220 -21.48 -0.38 -14.45
CA PHE A 220 -21.19 1.06 -14.43
C PHE A 220 -21.80 1.84 -15.59
N ASN A 221 -22.20 1.19 -16.69
CA ASN A 221 -22.86 1.83 -17.82
C ASN A 221 -24.40 1.93 -17.67
N GLY A 222 -24.93 1.58 -16.49
CA GLY A 222 -26.34 1.75 -16.15
C GLY A 222 -26.74 3.20 -15.82
N PRO A 223 -28.01 3.41 -15.41
CA PRO A 223 -28.54 4.74 -15.07
C PRO A 223 -27.70 5.50 -14.04
N GLU A 224 -27.13 4.81 -13.06
CA GLU A 224 -26.32 5.40 -11.99
C GLU A 224 -25.00 5.95 -12.52
N GLY A 225 -24.34 5.23 -13.43
CA GLY A 225 -23.10 5.71 -14.02
C GLY A 225 -23.30 6.81 -15.06
N VAL A 226 -24.41 6.76 -15.82
CA VAL A 226 -24.82 7.90 -16.67
C VAL A 226 -25.04 9.13 -15.79
N LYS A 227 -25.80 9.01 -14.70
CA LYS A 227 -26.04 10.10 -13.75
C LYS A 227 -24.74 10.67 -13.16
N ALA A 228 -23.81 9.80 -12.78
CA ALA A 228 -22.51 10.20 -12.25
C ALA A 228 -21.70 11.01 -13.28
N LEU A 229 -21.58 10.51 -14.52
CA LEU A 229 -20.83 11.18 -15.58
C LEU A 229 -21.48 12.50 -16.00
N GLU A 230 -22.81 12.52 -16.15
CA GLU A 230 -23.57 13.75 -16.45
C GLU A 230 -23.35 14.82 -15.39
N PHE A 231 -23.29 14.43 -14.11
CA PHE A 231 -23.01 15.37 -13.03
C PHE A 231 -21.57 15.90 -13.07
N MET A 232 -20.57 15.06 -13.38
CA MET A 232 -19.20 15.52 -13.58
C MET A 232 -19.12 16.54 -14.74
N VAL A 233 -19.77 16.24 -15.87
CA VAL A 233 -19.86 17.17 -17.02
C VAL A 233 -20.61 18.44 -16.64
N GLN A 234 -21.65 18.34 -15.82
CA GLN A 234 -22.39 19.51 -15.33
C GLN A 234 -21.47 20.42 -14.51
N LEU A 235 -20.71 19.89 -13.55
CA LEU A 235 -19.76 20.67 -12.75
C LEU A 235 -18.67 21.31 -13.60
N ALA A 236 -18.09 20.55 -14.54
CA ALA A 236 -16.93 20.99 -15.31
C ALA A 236 -17.27 21.93 -16.47
N GLU A 237 -18.32 21.61 -17.25
CA GLU A 237 -18.59 22.27 -18.53
C GLU A 237 -19.75 23.27 -18.46
N LYS A 238 -20.78 22.98 -17.65
CA LYS A 238 -21.97 23.83 -17.53
C LYS A 238 -21.81 24.87 -16.42
N ASP A 239 -21.51 24.41 -15.21
CA ASP A 239 -21.35 25.28 -14.04
C ASP A 239 -19.94 25.88 -13.97
N LYS A 240 -18.96 25.18 -14.56
CA LYS A 240 -17.55 25.58 -14.62
C LYS A 240 -16.91 25.82 -13.26
N VAL A 241 -17.34 25.08 -12.23
CA VAL A 241 -16.94 25.30 -10.84
C VAL A 241 -15.66 24.56 -10.42
N VAL A 242 -15.05 23.81 -11.34
CA VAL A 242 -13.83 23.02 -11.09
C VAL A 242 -12.57 23.84 -11.32
N ASN A 243 -11.43 23.36 -10.81
CA ASN A 243 -10.13 24.02 -11.02
C ASN A 243 -9.73 24.10 -12.51
N GLU A 244 -9.01 25.15 -12.87
CA GLU A 244 -8.42 25.29 -14.20
C GLU A 244 -7.47 24.12 -14.53
N GLY A 245 -7.41 23.76 -15.81
CA GLY A 245 -6.53 22.70 -16.29
C GLY A 245 -6.87 21.30 -15.79
N TYR A 246 -8.06 21.07 -15.21
CA TYR A 246 -8.42 19.79 -14.57
C TYR A 246 -8.11 18.55 -15.43
N LEU A 247 -8.27 18.62 -16.77
CA LEU A 247 -7.98 17.52 -17.70
C LEU A 247 -6.50 17.11 -17.77
N SER A 248 -5.56 18.00 -17.45
CA SER A 248 -4.13 17.72 -17.47
C SER A 248 -3.53 17.43 -16.09
N LEU A 249 -4.32 17.57 -15.03
CA LEU A 249 -3.87 17.41 -13.65
C LEU A 249 -4.29 16.06 -13.07
N ASP A 250 -3.33 15.43 -12.38
CA ASP A 250 -3.60 14.37 -11.40
C ASP A 250 -3.78 14.99 -10.00
N ARG A 251 -3.93 14.13 -8.99
CA ARG A 251 -4.08 14.56 -7.59
C ARG A 251 -2.89 15.35 -7.07
N MET A 252 -1.67 15.00 -7.50
CA MET A 252 -0.46 15.69 -7.04
C MET A 252 -0.37 17.09 -7.65
N GLY A 253 -0.91 17.29 -8.84
CA GLY A 253 -1.06 18.60 -9.45
C GLY A 253 -2.23 19.43 -8.91
N ALA A 254 -3.38 18.81 -8.61
CA ALA A 254 -4.61 19.53 -8.27
C ALA A 254 -4.82 19.78 -6.76
N HIS A 255 -4.53 18.80 -5.89
CA HIS A 255 -4.76 18.95 -4.45
C HIS A 255 -3.96 20.09 -3.79
N PRO A 256 -2.73 20.43 -4.22
CA PRO A 256 -2.03 21.59 -3.66
C PRO A 256 -2.81 22.91 -3.74
N VAL A 257 -3.65 23.09 -4.77
CA VAL A 257 -4.51 24.29 -4.90
C VAL A 257 -5.53 24.38 -3.77
N PHE A 258 -6.04 23.24 -3.29
CA PHE A 258 -6.91 23.21 -2.11
C PHE A 258 -6.16 23.64 -0.84
N TYR A 259 -4.90 23.23 -0.67
CA TYR A 259 -4.10 23.60 0.51
C TYR A 259 -3.78 25.09 0.59
N THR A 260 -3.82 25.84 -0.52
CA THR A 260 -3.66 27.29 -0.52
C THR A 260 -4.92 28.04 -0.06
N GLY A 261 -6.01 27.34 0.28
CA GLY A 261 -7.28 27.94 0.71
C GLY A 261 -8.18 28.42 -0.42
N LYS A 262 -7.81 28.17 -1.68
CA LYS A 262 -8.53 28.67 -2.87
C LYS A 262 -9.65 27.74 -3.35
N VAL A 263 -9.96 26.67 -2.64
CA VAL A 263 -10.96 25.69 -3.09
C VAL A 263 -11.92 25.33 -1.96
N GLY A 264 -13.22 25.30 -2.26
CA GLY A 264 -14.24 24.94 -1.26
C GLY A 264 -14.24 23.47 -0.90
N PHE A 265 -14.21 22.58 -1.90
CA PHE A 265 -14.35 21.14 -1.72
C PHE A 265 -13.27 20.33 -2.46
N THR A 266 -12.90 19.18 -1.88
CA THR A 266 -12.10 18.17 -2.58
C THR A 266 -12.44 16.76 -2.10
N PHE A 267 -12.42 15.79 -3.02
CA PHE A 267 -12.44 14.37 -2.67
C PHE A 267 -11.02 13.88 -2.46
N ILE A 268 -10.71 13.48 -1.23
CA ILE A 268 -9.33 13.17 -0.84
C ILE A 268 -9.29 12.00 0.15
N GLY A 269 -8.12 11.38 0.29
CA GLY A 269 -7.92 10.31 1.27
C GLY A 269 -7.31 10.78 2.59
N ALA A 270 -6.91 9.80 3.39
CA ALA A 270 -6.45 10.00 4.77
C ALA A 270 -5.19 10.88 4.92
N TRP A 271 -4.43 11.12 3.85
CA TRP A 271 -3.21 11.94 3.88
C TRP A 271 -3.46 13.46 3.85
N VAL A 272 -4.72 13.89 3.73
CA VAL A 272 -5.07 15.31 3.59
C VAL A 272 -4.49 16.17 4.71
N GLU A 273 -4.52 15.73 5.96
CA GLU A 273 -3.96 16.49 7.09
C GLU A 273 -2.45 16.66 6.98
N SER A 274 -1.72 15.59 6.68
CA SER A 274 -0.26 15.65 6.55
C SER A 274 0.16 16.54 5.39
N ALA A 275 -0.52 16.43 4.25
CA ALA A 275 -0.22 17.24 3.07
C ALA A 275 -0.58 18.73 3.27
N PHE A 276 -1.72 19.00 3.92
CA PHE A 276 -2.15 20.34 4.28
C PHE A 276 -1.14 21.03 5.20
N ASN A 277 -0.68 20.34 6.25
CA ASN A 277 0.34 20.85 7.18
C ASN A 277 1.68 21.08 6.49
N ALA A 278 2.13 20.15 5.65
CA ALA A 278 3.38 20.27 4.90
C ALA A 278 3.36 21.46 3.92
N ALA A 279 2.19 21.78 3.36
CA ALA A 279 1.98 22.93 2.49
C ALA A 279 1.86 24.27 3.24
N GLY A 280 1.90 24.27 4.58
CA GLY A 280 1.70 25.48 5.39
C GLY A 280 0.27 26.02 5.36
N GLY A 281 -0.71 25.13 5.18
CA GLY A 281 -2.12 25.49 5.13
C GLY A 281 -2.60 26.24 6.38
N ALA A 282 -3.45 27.26 6.17
CA ALA A 282 -3.78 28.25 7.21
C ALA A 282 -5.28 28.41 7.51
N PHE A 283 -6.16 27.66 6.85
CA PHE A 283 -7.61 27.71 7.05
C PHE A 283 -8.15 26.53 7.89
N ASP A 284 -9.38 26.63 8.38
CA ASP A 284 -10.05 25.53 9.09
C ASP A 284 -10.51 24.46 8.10
N ILE A 285 -9.75 23.37 7.99
CA ILE A 285 -10.12 22.20 7.19
C ILE A 285 -11.04 21.27 7.98
N ARG A 286 -12.15 20.86 7.35
CA ARG A 286 -13.10 19.92 7.94
C ARG A 286 -13.47 18.81 6.97
N TYR A 287 -14.04 17.74 7.52
CA TYR A 287 -14.30 16.50 6.80
C TYR A 287 -15.76 16.06 6.93
N ALA A 288 -16.26 15.44 5.86
CA ALA A 288 -17.56 14.81 5.82
C ALA A 288 -17.53 13.53 4.96
N GLN A 289 -18.57 12.71 5.08
CA GLN A 289 -18.81 11.65 4.11
C GLN A 289 -19.13 12.28 2.75
N ILE A 290 -18.71 11.64 1.67
CA ILE A 290 -19.15 12.03 0.33
C ILE A 290 -20.67 11.85 0.26
N PRO A 291 -21.44 12.92 -0.03
CA PRO A 291 -22.89 12.86 0.04
C PRO A 291 -23.44 12.00 -1.11
N PRO A 292 -24.54 11.27 -0.91
CA PRO A 292 -25.22 10.60 -2.01
C PRO A 292 -25.94 11.62 -2.92
N PHE A 293 -26.37 11.20 -4.10
CA PHE A 293 -27.38 11.97 -4.84
C PHE A 293 -28.73 11.91 -4.12
N ARG A 294 -29.56 12.93 -4.30
CA ARG A 294 -30.94 12.92 -3.77
C ARG A 294 -31.68 11.67 -4.24
N GLY A 295 -32.26 10.94 -3.28
CA GLY A 295 -33.01 9.71 -3.52
C GLY A 295 -32.16 8.44 -3.67
N ALA A 296 -30.83 8.53 -3.69
CA ALA A 296 -29.97 7.35 -3.59
C ALA A 296 -29.93 6.84 -2.15
N ASP A 297 -29.86 5.53 -1.96
CA ASP A 297 -29.98 4.87 -0.65
C ASP A 297 -28.72 5.01 0.24
N GLY A 298 -27.71 5.75 -0.22
CA GLY A 298 -26.50 6.10 0.52
C GLY A 298 -25.65 4.91 0.96
N LYS A 299 -25.95 3.70 0.48
CA LYS A 299 -25.22 2.49 0.89
C LYS A 299 -23.78 2.46 0.38
N HIS A 300 -23.56 3.07 -0.79
CA HIS A 300 -22.29 3.04 -1.50
C HIS A 300 -21.48 4.33 -1.39
N SER A 301 -22.04 5.44 -0.87
CA SER A 301 -21.47 6.80 -1.03
C SER A 301 -20.15 7.09 -0.29
N SER A 302 -19.53 6.09 0.33
CA SER A 302 -18.10 6.08 0.63
C SER A 302 -17.63 4.63 0.65
N LEU A 303 -16.37 4.37 0.27
CA LEU A 303 -15.69 3.13 0.64
C LEU A 303 -15.83 3.02 2.17
N ARG A 304 -16.77 2.19 2.64
CA ARG A 304 -17.26 2.22 4.02
C ARG A 304 -16.16 1.75 4.96
N ILE A 305 -15.38 2.67 5.52
CA ILE A 305 -14.78 2.48 6.84
C ILE A 305 -15.77 3.04 7.85
N LEU A 306 -16.69 2.18 8.31
CA LEU A 306 -17.66 2.52 9.35
C LEU A 306 -16.92 2.60 10.71
N LEU A 307 -16.49 3.80 11.11
CA LEU A 307 -16.12 4.05 12.51
C LEU A 307 -17.27 4.77 13.22
N PRO A 308 -17.85 4.20 14.30
CA PRO A 308 -18.94 4.84 15.04
C PRO A 308 -18.48 6.16 15.68
N SER A 309 -19.25 7.22 15.43
CA SER A 309 -19.00 8.62 15.81
C SER A 309 -18.87 8.85 17.33
N SER A 310 -19.28 7.91 18.18
CA SER A 310 -19.14 8.01 19.63
C SER A 310 -17.73 7.71 20.17
N LYS A 311 -16.80 7.22 19.33
CA LYS A 311 -15.43 6.86 19.76
C LYS A 311 -14.34 7.89 19.45
N MET A 312 -14.62 8.96 18.69
CA MET A 312 -13.60 9.97 18.33
C MET A 312 -13.16 10.89 19.47
N ARG A 313 -13.77 10.79 20.67
CA ARG A 313 -13.48 11.70 21.78
C ARG A 313 -13.17 10.96 23.08
N LYS A 314 -12.33 9.89 23.07
CA LYS A 314 -11.77 9.31 24.31
C LYS A 314 -10.60 8.28 24.24
N THR A 315 -9.79 8.20 23.20
CA THR A 315 -8.72 7.17 23.10
C THR A 315 -7.28 7.69 23.03
N ARG A 316 -6.99 8.85 23.63
CA ARG A 316 -5.62 9.17 24.10
C ARG A 316 -5.50 8.69 25.55
N LYS A 317 -4.80 7.56 25.76
CA LYS A 317 -4.49 6.83 27.02
C LYS A 317 -5.37 5.59 27.29
N GLN A 318 -4.71 4.43 27.17
CA GLN A 318 -4.99 3.10 27.76
C GLN A 318 -5.23 1.98 26.74
N ARG A 319 -4.15 1.21 26.46
CA ARG A 319 -4.00 -0.24 26.70
C ARG A 319 -2.82 -0.79 25.89
N VAL A 320 -1.65 -0.83 26.52
CA VAL A 320 -0.57 -1.76 26.16
C VAL A 320 0.10 -2.19 27.47
N ASN A 321 -0.31 -3.35 28.00
CA ASN A 321 0.59 -4.30 28.65
C ASN A 321 -0.16 -5.56 29.10
N SER A 322 0.19 -6.70 28.50
CA SER A 322 0.34 -7.97 29.19
C SER A 322 1.38 -8.81 28.42
N SER A 323 2.53 -8.96 29.08
CA SER A 323 3.79 -9.64 28.71
C SER A 323 3.60 -11.12 28.33
N ILE A 324 4.16 -11.62 27.21
CA ILE A 324 5.52 -12.20 26.97
C ILE A 324 5.79 -13.57 27.64
N THR A 325 6.29 -14.51 26.82
CA THR A 325 7.29 -15.52 27.21
C THR A 325 8.16 -15.77 25.97
N SER A 326 9.49 -15.60 25.91
CA SER A 326 10.50 -15.12 26.86
C SER A 326 11.86 -14.94 26.16
N PHE A 327 12.61 -13.86 26.42
CA PHE A 327 14.02 -13.96 26.90
C PHE A 327 14.49 -12.65 27.57
N ARG A 328 15.40 -12.82 28.53
CA ARG A 328 15.87 -11.91 29.61
C ARG A 328 16.79 -10.79 29.13
N MET A 329 16.76 -9.64 29.83
CA MET A 329 17.90 -9.13 30.63
C MET A 329 17.46 -8.05 31.62
N ASN A 330 17.91 -8.20 32.88
CA ASN A 330 17.82 -7.22 33.96
C ASN A 330 19.02 -6.27 33.87
N GLY A 331 18.83 -4.97 34.06
CA GLY A 331 19.96 -4.07 34.36
C GLY A 331 19.78 -2.58 34.09
N ARG A 332 19.07 -1.90 35.00
CA ARG A 332 19.19 -0.47 35.39
C ARG A 332 18.68 0.65 34.46
N GLN A 333 17.69 1.33 35.01
CA GLN A 333 17.14 2.65 34.70
C GLN A 333 18.21 3.74 34.59
N ASN A 334 18.16 4.54 33.52
CA ASN A 334 17.82 5.98 33.56
C ASN A 334 18.11 6.62 32.20
N LEU A 335 17.06 7.00 31.46
CA LEU A 335 16.84 8.36 30.93
C LEU A 335 15.54 8.36 30.11
N MET A 336 14.48 8.93 30.69
CA MET A 336 13.31 9.34 29.92
C MET A 336 13.58 10.72 29.31
N ARG A 337 13.56 10.82 27.98
CA ARG A 337 12.94 11.90 27.19
C ARG A 337 13.20 11.67 25.70
N GLN A 338 12.12 11.67 24.92
CA GLN A 338 12.03 11.51 23.46
C GLN A 338 12.10 10.07 22.92
N SER A 339 11.38 9.84 21.82
CA SER A 339 11.17 8.57 21.10
C SER A 339 10.45 7.44 21.87
N ALA A 340 9.15 7.33 21.65
CA ALA A 340 8.38 6.14 21.98
C ALA A 340 7.44 5.82 20.82
N PHE A 341 7.92 5.05 19.85
CA PHE A 341 7.10 4.05 19.17
C PHE A 341 8.04 2.92 18.73
N ARG A 342 7.76 1.72 19.22
CA ARG A 342 8.37 0.47 18.77
C ARG A 342 7.61 0.05 17.51
N PRO A 343 8.24 -0.09 16.33
CA PRO A 343 7.60 -0.77 15.21
C PRO A 343 7.83 -2.27 15.36
N LEU A 344 6.73 -3.03 15.46
CA LEU A 344 6.71 -4.43 15.04
C LEU A 344 6.72 -4.43 13.51
N LEU A 345 7.56 -5.27 12.91
CA LEU A 345 7.49 -5.53 11.48
C LEU A 345 7.72 -7.02 11.21
N PHE A 346 6.88 -7.61 10.37
CA PHE A 346 6.93 -9.03 9.98
C PHE A 346 6.99 -9.18 8.45
N LEU A 347 8.16 -9.67 8.03
CA LEU A 347 8.46 -10.77 7.09
C LEU A 347 7.49 -11.11 5.96
N GLN A 348 8.01 -11.08 4.73
CA GLN A 348 7.93 -12.20 3.80
C GLN A 348 9.37 -12.54 3.41
N ALA A 349 9.83 -13.73 3.79
CA ALA A 349 11.14 -14.26 3.48
C ALA A 349 10.96 -15.60 2.76
N ASN A 350 11.63 -15.77 1.62
CA ASN A 350 11.85 -17.07 1.01
C ASN A 350 13.34 -17.38 1.09
N PHE A 351 13.68 -18.55 1.61
CA PHE A 351 14.95 -19.19 1.32
C PHE A 351 14.71 -20.55 0.69
N ARG A 352 15.32 -20.75 -0.47
CA ARG A 352 15.52 -22.04 -1.10
C ARG A 352 16.57 -22.83 -0.31
N SER A 353 16.30 -24.11 -0.10
CA SER A 353 17.35 -25.12 -0.08
C SER A 353 16.83 -26.44 -0.63
N SER A 354 17.71 -27.06 -1.42
CA SER A 354 17.60 -28.23 -2.27
C SER A 354 17.07 -29.51 -1.63
N SER A 355 16.32 -30.25 -2.46
CA SER A 355 16.16 -31.71 -2.51
C SER A 355 17.06 -32.58 -1.62
N HIS A 356 16.48 -33.56 -0.90
CA HIS A 356 16.79 -35.00 -0.99
C HIS A 356 15.81 -35.89 -0.16
N HIS A 357 15.67 -37.14 -0.60
CA HIS A 357 14.77 -38.22 -0.11
C HIS A 357 14.96 -38.66 1.36
N PHE A 358 13.88 -39.21 1.98
CA PHE A 358 13.66 -40.65 2.34
C PHE A 358 12.52 -40.76 3.40
N ILE A 359 11.37 -41.37 3.05
CA ILE A 359 10.87 -42.72 3.46
C ILE A 359 10.35 -42.86 4.92
N LYS A 360 9.06 -43.27 4.99
CA LYS A 360 8.30 -44.11 5.96
C LYS A 360 8.53 -43.87 7.47
N SER A 361 7.51 -43.88 8.32
CA SER A 361 6.31 -44.72 8.39
C SER A 361 5.19 -44.03 9.15
#